data_AF-A0A1B1CLJ8-F1
#
_entry.id   AF-A0A1B1CLJ8-F1
#
_cell.length_a   1.000
_cell.length_b   1.000
_cell.length_c   1.000
_cell.angle_alpha   90.00
_cell.angle_beta   90.00
_cell.angle_gamma   90.00
#
_symmetry.space_group_name_H-M   'P 1'
#
loop_
_entity.id
_entity.type
_entity.pdbx_description
1 polymer ?
#
loop_
_entity_poly.entity_id
_entity_poly.type
_entity_poly.pdbx_seq_one_letter_code
_entity_poly.pdbx_strand_id
1 'polypeptide(L)'
;MVGQPLVVKLISFTCFGVFAVSFAVAFWVIIRVLYETDCLVDKPEDQGLSWRERQARKRSRFDRYYVAEEFRSLRKAAAIAQTGCALSFGSLLLLGLLFGERASH
;
A
#
# COMPACT_ATOMS: atom_id res chain seq x y z
N MET A 1 10.98 15.58 -25.09
CA MET A 1 11.77 15.46 -23.84
C MET A 1 13.08 16.28 -23.88
N VAL A 2 13.12 17.41 -24.60
CA VAL A 2 14.32 18.26 -24.71
C VAL A 2 13.97 19.57 -24.00
N GLY A 3 14.60 19.85 -22.85
CA GLY A 3 14.43 21.12 -22.13
C GLY A 3 14.01 21.04 -20.65
N GLN A 4 13.72 19.87 -20.07
CA GLN A 4 13.44 19.80 -18.63
C GLN A 4 14.73 19.97 -17.81
N PRO A 5 14.78 20.88 -16.82
CA PRO A 5 15.96 21.09 -15.98
C PRO A 5 16.31 19.80 -15.25
N LEU A 6 17.61 19.47 -15.18
CA LEU A 6 18.13 18.25 -14.54
C LEU A 6 17.56 18.04 -13.13
N VAL A 7 17.28 19.13 -12.42
CA VAL A 7 16.63 19.15 -11.09
C VAL A 7 15.25 18.48 -11.12
N VAL A 8 14.40 18.76 -12.10
CA VAL A 8 13.05 18.17 -12.19
C VAL A 8 13.14 16.67 -12.43
N LYS A 9 14.04 16.22 -13.31
CA LYS A 9 14.28 14.77 -13.52
C LYS A 9 14.72 14.09 -12.23
N LEU A 10 15.66 14.68 -11.50
CA LEU A 10 16.17 14.12 -10.25
C LEU A 10 15.09 14.04 -9.16
N ILE A 11 14.27 15.08 -9.04
CA ILE A 11 13.11 15.09 -8.12
C ILE A 11 12.10 14.00 -8.52
N SER A 12 11.73 13.90 -9.80
CA SER A 12 10.79 12.87 -10.27
C SER A 12 11.28 11.46 -9.98
N PHE A 13 12.56 11.17 -10.24
CA PHE A 13 13.15 9.86 -9.91
C PHE A 13 13.14 9.58 -8.41
N THR A 14 13.41 10.59 -7.59
CA THR A 14 13.40 10.46 -6.12
C THR A 14 11.98 10.20 -5.61
N CYS A 15 11.00 10.96 -6.09
CA CYS A 15 9.58 10.73 -5.75
C CYS A 15 9.10 9.36 -6.19
N PHE A 16 9.48 8.90 -7.38
CA PHE A 16 9.16 7.56 -7.85
C PHE A 16 9.81 6.47 -6.98
N GLY A 17 11.08 6.65 -6.59
CA GLY A 17 11.76 5.74 -5.68
C GLY A 17 11.06 5.64 -4.32
N VAL A 18 10.70 6.78 -3.72
CA VAL A 18 9.95 6.83 -2.46
C VAL A 18 8.58 6.16 -2.60
N PHE A 19 7.89 6.39 -3.72
CA PHE A 19 6.62 5.73 -4.02
C PHE A 19 6.78 4.21 -4.10
N ALA A 20 7.76 3.72 -4.86
CA ALA A 20 8.00 2.29 -5.05
C ALA A 20 8.35 1.59 -3.72
N VAL A 21 9.21 2.20 -2.90
CA VAL A 21 9.57 1.68 -1.57
C VAL A 21 8.35 1.67 -0.65
N SER A 22 7.59 2.77 -0.60
CA SER A 22 6.38 2.87 0.22
C SER A 22 5.34 1.82 -0.20
N PHE A 23 5.16 1.61 -1.50
CA PHE A 23 4.26 0.59 -2.05
C PHE A 23 4.73 -0.82 -1.66
N ALA A 24 6.02 -1.11 -1.78
CA ALA A 24 6.59 -2.39 -1.39
C ALA A 24 6.39 -2.68 0.10
N VAL A 25 6.58 -1.68 0.98
CA VAL A 25 6.33 -1.80 2.42
C VAL A 25 4.85 -2.05 2.69
N ALA A 26 3.94 -1.30 2.04
CA ALA A 26 2.50 -1.51 2.19
C ALA A 26 2.09 -2.92 1.76
N PHE A 27 2.60 -3.40 0.63
CA PHE A 27 2.35 -4.75 0.12
C PHE A 27 2.89 -5.83 1.06
N TRP A 28 4.10 -5.63 1.59
CA TRP A 28 4.70 -6.53 2.57
C TRP A 28 3.88 -6.62 3.86
N VAL A 29 3.37 -5.48 4.38
CA VAL A 29 2.48 -5.48 5.55
C VAL A 29 1.21 -6.29 5.25
N ILE A 30 0.60 -6.10 4.07
CA ILE A 30 -0.59 -6.87 3.68
C ILE A 30 -0.31 -8.37 3.69
N ILE A 31 0.76 -8.82 3.02
CA ILE A 31 1.13 -10.25 3.00
C ILE A 31 1.34 -10.78 4.41
N ARG A 32 2.07 -10.04 5.25
CA ARG A 32 2.37 -10.47 6.61
C ARG A 32 1.12 -10.61 7.47
N VAL A 33 0.18 -9.68 7.35
CA VAL A 33 -1.12 -9.76 8.03
C VAL A 33 -1.91 -10.95 7.52
N LEU A 34 -1.96 -11.18 6.21
CA LEU A 34 -2.67 -12.33 5.63
C LEU A 34 -2.10 -13.67 6.11
N TYR A 35 -0.78 -13.76 6.25
CA TYR A 35 -0.10 -14.94 6.77
C TYR A 35 -0.35 -15.16 8.26
N GLU A 36 -0.15 -14.13 9.10
CA GLU A 36 -0.34 -14.25 10.55
C GLU A 36 -1.82 -14.43 10.97
N THR A 37 -2.77 -13.98 10.14
CA THR A 37 -4.21 -14.16 10.42
C THR A 37 -4.80 -15.45 9.85
N ASP A 38 -4.03 -16.24 9.08
CA ASP A 38 -4.49 -17.47 8.40
C ASP A 38 -5.81 -17.28 7.64
N CYS A 39 -6.07 -16.08 7.12
CA CYS A 39 -7.36 -15.76 6.50
C CYS A 39 -7.43 -16.24 5.03
N LEU A 40 -6.28 -16.58 4.42
CA LEU A 40 -6.19 -17.07 3.05
C LEU A 40 -6.54 -18.55 2.89
N VAL A 41 -6.38 -19.36 3.95
CA VAL A 41 -6.60 -20.80 3.90
C VAL A 41 -7.90 -21.14 4.63
N ASP A 42 -8.77 -21.92 4.00
CA ASP A 42 -9.93 -22.50 4.67
C ASP A 42 -9.45 -23.59 5.63
N LYS A 43 -9.73 -23.39 6.92
CA LYS A 43 -9.39 -24.37 7.94
C LYS A 43 -10.32 -25.59 7.78
N PRO A 44 -9.89 -26.80 8.15
CA PRO A 44 -10.73 -28.01 8.06
C PRO A 44 -12.05 -27.85 8.83
N GLU A 45 -12.01 -27.10 9.93
CA GLU A 45 -13.17 -26.68 10.74
C GLU A 45 -14.20 -25.79 10.00
N ASP A 46 -13.82 -25.18 8.87
CA ASP A 46 -14.69 -24.34 8.04
C ASP A 46 -15.36 -25.14 6.88
N GLN A 47 -15.00 -26.41 6.65
CA GLN A 47 -15.44 -27.20 5.49
C GLN A 47 -16.94 -27.52 5.45
N GLY A 48 -17.62 -27.49 6.61
CA GLY A 48 -19.07 -27.71 6.72
C GLY A 48 -19.94 -26.46 6.65
N LEU A 49 -19.34 -25.27 6.62
CA LEU A 49 -20.07 -24.00 6.68
C LEU A 49 -20.52 -23.53 5.31
N SER A 50 -21.61 -22.76 5.27
CA SER A 50 -22.04 -22.06 4.06
C SER A 50 -20.98 -21.03 3.63
N TRP A 51 -20.94 -20.70 2.34
CA TRP A 51 -19.99 -19.73 1.79
C TRP A 51 -19.97 -18.39 2.55
N ARG A 52 -21.15 -17.89 2.95
CA ARG A 52 -21.30 -16.64 3.70
C ARG A 52 -20.65 -16.72 5.08
N GLU A 53 -20.84 -17.84 5.78
CA GLU A 53 -20.26 -18.05 7.11
C GLU A 53 -18.73 -18.20 7.04
N ARG A 54 -18.20 -18.83 5.99
CA ARG A 54 -16.74 -18.89 5.75
C ARG A 54 -16.16 -17.51 5.54
N GLN A 55 -16.81 -16.67 4.72
CA GLN A 55 -16.36 -15.28 4.53
C GLN A 55 -16.45 -14.45 5.81
N ALA A 56 -17.50 -14.64 6.62
CA ALA A 56 -17.62 -13.98 7.91
C ALA A 56 -16.48 -14.37 8.87
N ARG A 57 -16.12 -15.66 8.94
CA ARG A 57 -14.99 -16.13 9.74
C ARG A 57 -13.65 -15.61 9.21
N LYS A 58 -13.42 -15.62 7.90
CA LYS A 58 -12.22 -15.00 7.29
C LYS A 58 -12.11 -13.53 7.65
N ARG A 59 -13.22 -12.79 7.60
CA ARG A 59 -13.27 -11.38 7.98
C ARG A 59 -13.03 -11.16 9.47
N SER A 60 -13.60 -11.99 10.34
CA SER A 60 -13.34 -11.94 11.79
C SER A 60 -11.87 -12.24 12.12
N ARG A 61 -11.23 -13.19 11.42
CA ARG A 61 -9.79 -13.46 11.54
C ARG A 61 -8.95 -12.26 11.09
N PHE A 62 -9.35 -11.61 10.00
CA PHE A 62 -8.70 -10.38 9.54
C PHE A 62 -8.93 -9.21 10.52
N ASP A 63 -10.08 -9.13 11.17
CA ASP A 63 -10.41 -8.06 12.13
C ASP A 63 -9.46 -8.02 13.33
N ARG A 64 -8.88 -9.17 13.68
CA ARG A 64 -7.79 -9.29 14.66
C ARG A 64 -6.62 -8.34 14.36
N TYR A 65 -6.35 -8.02 13.09
CA TYR A 65 -5.34 -7.03 12.70
C TYR A 65 -5.56 -5.65 13.33
N TYR A 66 -6.82 -5.21 13.42
CA TYR A 66 -7.14 -3.88 13.94
C TYR A 66 -7.11 -3.83 15.47
N VAL A 67 -7.39 -4.95 16.12
CA VAL A 67 -7.58 -5.01 17.57
C VAL A 67 -6.34 -5.51 18.30
N ALA A 68 -5.62 -6.49 17.77
CA ALA A 68 -4.50 -7.10 18.48
C ALA A 68 -3.26 -6.20 18.54
N GLU A 69 -2.59 -6.23 19.69
CA GLU A 69 -1.38 -5.46 19.98
C GLU A 69 -0.18 -5.91 19.13
N GLU A 70 -0.14 -7.19 18.75
CA GLU A 70 0.92 -7.78 17.92
C GLU A 70 1.08 -7.07 16.56
N PHE A 71 -0.03 -6.58 16.01
CA PHE A 71 -0.05 -5.86 14.73
C PHE A 71 0.13 -4.35 14.87
N ARG A 72 0.37 -3.81 16.07
CA ARG A 72 0.48 -2.35 16.29
C ARG A 72 1.66 -1.74 15.53
N SER A 73 2.79 -2.44 15.48
CA SER A 73 3.97 -2.03 14.70
C SER A 73 3.68 -2.08 13.19
N LEU A 74 3.01 -3.13 12.72
CA LEU A 74 2.59 -3.29 11.33
C LEU A 74 1.60 -2.21 10.89
N ARG A 75 0.64 -1.84 11.75
CA ARG A 75 -0.28 -0.71 11.51
C ARG A 75 0.46 0.62 11.39
N LYS A 76 1.46 0.87 12.23
CA LYS A 76 2.32 2.07 12.12
C LYS A 76 3.11 2.06 10.81
N ALA A 77 3.71 0.93 10.44
CA ALA A 77 4.44 0.79 9.18
C ALA A 77 3.52 1.01 7.97
N ALA A 78 2.31 0.44 7.99
CA ALA A 78 1.30 0.66 6.96
C ALA A 78 0.87 2.12 6.87
N ALA A 79 0.64 2.79 8.00
CA ALA A 79 0.28 4.21 8.01
C ALA A 79 1.40 5.08 7.41
N ILE A 80 2.66 4.85 7.80
CA ILE A 80 3.82 5.56 7.24
C ILE A 80 3.93 5.30 5.74
N ALA A 81 3.78 4.04 5.31
CA ALA A 81 3.83 3.67 3.90
C ALA A 81 2.69 4.32 3.10
N GLN A 82 1.47 4.37 3.63
CA GLN A 82 0.34 5.04 3.01
C GLN A 82 0.58 6.55 2.87
N THR A 83 1.09 7.20 3.91
CA THR A 83 1.46 8.62 3.86
C THR A 83 2.56 8.86 2.83
N GLY A 84 3.58 8.01 2.79
CA GLY A 84 4.67 8.04 1.81
C GLY A 84 4.15 7.92 0.37
N CYS A 85 3.26 6.95 0.11
CA CYS A 85 2.59 6.79 -1.18
C CYS A 85 1.77 8.02 -1.56
N ALA A 86 0.93 8.54 -0.66
CA ALA A 86 0.08 9.69 -0.93
C ALA A 86 0.88 10.95 -1.27
N LEU A 87 1.93 11.23 -0.48
CA LEU A 87 2.77 12.42 -0.67
C LEU A 87 3.62 12.33 -1.95
N SER A 88 4.21 11.17 -2.21
CA SER A 88 5.04 10.95 -3.42
C SER A 88 4.19 10.97 -4.70
N PHE A 89 3.03 10.31 -4.69
CA PHE A 89 2.09 10.35 -5.81
C PHE A 89 1.53 11.75 -6.05
N GLY A 90 1.14 12.46 -4.98
CA GLY A 90 0.69 13.85 -5.07
C GLY A 90 1.77 14.77 -5.65
N SER A 91 3.02 14.59 -5.22
CA SER A 91 4.16 15.35 -5.73
C SER A 91 4.43 15.07 -7.21
N LEU A 92 4.34 13.80 -7.65
CA LEU A 92 4.46 13.42 -9.06
C LEU A 92 3.33 14.01 -9.91
N LEU A 93 2.09 14.00 -9.42
CA LEU A 93 0.96 14.64 -10.10
C LEU A 93 1.16 16.15 -10.25
N LEU A 94 1.59 16.84 -9.19
CA LEU A 94 1.86 18.28 -9.24
C LEU A 94 2.98 18.61 -10.23
N LEU A 95 4.07 17.84 -10.23
CA LEU A 95 5.15 18.00 -11.20
C LEU A 95 4.66 17.74 -12.63
N GLY A 96 3.83 16.71 -12.82
CA GLY A 96 3.23 16.37 -14.11
C GLY A 96 2.31 17.46 -14.64
N LEU A 97 1.46 18.06 -13.80
CA LEU A 97 0.58 19.16 -14.18
C LEU A 97 1.37 20.43 -14.49
N LEU A 98 2.25 20.86 -13.58
CA LEU A 98 2.98 22.12 -13.71
C LEU A 98 4.00 22.15 -14.86
N PHE A 99 4.60 21.00 -15.17
CA PHE A 99 5.65 20.90 -16.21
C PHE A 99 5.22 20.09 -17.44
N GLY A 100 4.09 19.38 -17.40
CA GLY A 100 3.54 18.66 -18.55
C GLY A 100 2.87 19.58 -19.57
N GLU A 101 2.13 20.59 -19.10
CA GLU A 101 1.50 21.60 -19.98
C GLU A 101 2.53 22.45 -20.74
N ARG A 102 3.74 22.60 -20.20
CA ARG A 102 4.83 23.34 -20.86
C ARG A 102 5.54 22.56 -21.96
N ALA A 103 5.25 21.28 -22.14
CA ALA A 103 5.88 20.43 -23.14
C ALA A 103 5.02 20.23 -24.41
N SER A 104 3.77 20.71 -24.41
CA SER A 104 2.81 20.61 -25.52
C SER A 104 2.68 21.89 -26.37
N HIS A 105 3.52 22.90 -26.12
CA HIS A 105 3.64 24.11 -26.93
C HIS A 105 5.01 24.21 -27.58
#